data_AF-A0A1Y1VQ31-F1
#
_entry.id   AF-A0A1Y1VQ31-F1
#
_cell.length_a   1.000
_cell.length_b   1.000
_cell.length_c   1.000
_cell.angle_alpha   90.00
_cell.angle_beta   90.00
_cell.angle_gamma   90.00
#
_symmetry.space_group_name_H-M   'P 1'
#
loop_
_entity.id
_entity.type
_entity.pdbx_description
1 polymer ?
#
loop_
_entity_poly.entity_id
_entity_poly.type
_entity_poly.pdbx_seq_one_letter_code
_entity_poly.pdbx_strand_id
1 'polypeptide(L)' 'NNEEGFHGGGDYRLTMDFLDALEDRKVELRSSIDRSIESHLMAYAAEQSRVNNTIIHMDDIRK' A
#
# COMPACT_ATOMS: atom_id res chain seq x y z
N ASN A 1 -7.44 -6.66 -29.97
CA ASN A 1 -7.00 -5.25 -29.85
C ASN A 1 -6.38 -5.08 -28.48
N ASN A 2 -5.09 -4.80 -28.48
CA ASN A 2 -4.17 -4.91 -27.34
C ASN A 2 -4.61 -4.09 -26.13
N GLU A 3 -4.77 -4.75 -24.99
CA GLU A 3 -4.87 -4.13 -23.67
C GLU A 3 -3.46 -3.77 -23.18
N GLU A 4 -2.85 -2.78 -23.81
CA GLU A 4 -1.64 -2.12 -23.33
C GLU A 4 -2.06 -0.92 -22.47
N GLY A 5 -1.93 -1.00 -21.14
CA GLY A 5 -2.25 0.15 -20.28
C GLY A 5 -2.32 -0.06 -18.76
N PHE A 6 -1.49 -0.93 -18.18
CA PHE A 6 -1.33 -0.99 -16.72
C PHE A 6 -0.62 0.28 -16.19
N HIS A 7 -1.37 1.32 -15.81
CA HIS A 7 -0.99 2.27 -14.74
C HIS A 7 -2.12 3.22 -14.29
N GLY A 8 -3.16 3.47 -15.10
CA GLY A 8 -4.20 4.47 -14.79
C GLY A 8 -5.44 3.97 -14.02
N GLY A 9 -5.59 2.65 -13.83
CA GLY A 9 -6.77 2.07 -13.17
C GLY A 9 -6.74 2.11 -11.64
N GLY A 10 -5.57 2.34 -11.04
CA GLY A 10 -5.38 2.37 -9.59
C GLY A 10 -6.12 3.53 -8.93
N ASP A 11 -5.87 4.75 -9.42
CA ASP A 11 -6.48 5.98 -8.88
C ASP A 11 -7.99 6.02 -9.07
N TYR A 12 -8.45 5.52 -10.22
CA TYR A 12 -9.88 5.37 -10.49
C TYR A 12 -10.55 4.45 -9.47
N ARG A 13 -9.92 3.29 -9.18
CA ARG A 13 -10.44 2.34 -8.20
C ARG A 13 -10.38 2.90 -6.77
N LEU A 14 -9.30 3.59 -6.40
CA LEU A 14 -9.18 4.25 -5.10
C LEU A 14 -10.26 5.32 -4.89
N THR A 15 -10.58 6.09 -5.93
CA THR A 15 -11.63 7.11 -5.87
C THR A 15 -13.01 6.48 -5.73
N MET A 16 -13.29 5.40 -6.46
CA MET A 16 -14.56 4.67 -6.32
C MET A 16 -14.70 4.03 -4.94
N ASP A 17 -13.66 3.35 -4.45
CA ASP A 17 -13.66 2.75 -3.11
C ASP A 17 -13.88 3.81 -2.02
N PHE A 18 -13.38 5.04 -2.22
CA PHE A 18 -13.64 6.17 -1.31
C PHE A 18 -15.09 6.66 -1.35
N LEU A 19 -15.69 6.79 -2.53
CA LEU A 19 -17.10 7.17 -2.69
C LEU A 19 -18.03 6.12 -2.08
N ASP A 20 -17.74 4.84 -2.32
CA ASP A 20 -18.51 3.71 -1.76
C ASP A 20 -18.46 3.73 -0.22
N ALA A 21 -17.30 4.06 0.38
CA ALA A 21 -17.15 4.16 1.84
C ALA A 21 -17.89 5.35 2.48
N LEU A 22 -18.16 6.41 1.70
CA LEU A 22 -19.01 7.53 2.15
C LEU A 22 -20.50 7.15 2.13
N GLU A 23 -20.92 6.33 1.15
CA GLU A 23 -22.30 5.87 1.02
C GLU A 23 -22.63 4.73 2.00
N ASP A 24 -21.67 3.83 2.27
CA ASP A 24 -21.84 2.70 3.18
C ASP A 24 -20.67 2.59 4.19
N ARG A 25 -20.98 2.70 5.49
CA ARG A 25 -19.97 2.74 6.58
C ARG A 25 -19.20 1.42 6.80
N LYS A 26 -19.42 0.41 5.96
CA LYS A 26 -18.86 -0.94 6.10
C LYS A 26 -17.81 -1.29 5.04
N VAL A 27 -17.46 -0.36 4.16
CA VAL A 27 -16.44 -0.62 3.12
C VAL A 27 -15.04 -0.49 3.73
N GLU A 28 -14.26 -1.57 3.65
CA GLU A 28 -12.85 -1.57 4.04
C GLU A 28 -12.03 -0.90 2.92
N LEU A 29 -11.49 0.28 3.19
CA LEU A 29 -10.70 1.03 2.20
C LEU A 29 -9.38 0.31 1.90
N ARG A 30 -9.04 0.20 0.61
CA ARG A 30 -7.74 -0.34 0.16
C ARG A 30 -6.54 0.47 0.66
N SER A 31 -6.75 1.74 0.95
CA SER A 31 -5.77 2.70 1.46
C SER A 31 -5.97 3.01 2.95
N SER A 32 -6.46 2.05 3.74
CA SER A 32 -6.52 2.22 5.19
C SER A 32 -5.15 2.62 5.76
N ILE A 33 -5.15 3.28 6.92
CA ILE A 33 -3.91 3.82 7.51
C ILE A 33 -2.88 2.71 7.76
N ASP A 34 -3.33 1.55 8.24
CA ASP A 34 -2.47 0.39 8.49
C ASP A 34 -1.83 -0.13 7.20
N ARG A 35 -2.62 -0.19 6.11
CA ARG A 35 -2.12 -0.61 4.78
C ARG A 35 -1.17 0.41 4.18
N SER A 36 -1.42 1.69 4.39
CA SER A 36 -0.60 2.78 3.86
C SER A 36 0.76 2.82 4.56
N ILE A 37 0.80 2.66 5.88
CA ILE A 37 2.03 2.69 6.70
C ILE A 37 2.93 1.50 6.39
N GLU A 38 2.38 0.32 6.05
CA GLU A 38 3.17 -0.87 5.70
C GLU A 38 4.19 -0.57 4.58
N SER A 39 3.80 0.19 3.57
CA SER A 39 4.71 0.58 2.48
C SER A 39 5.89 1.45 2.94
N HIS A 40 5.67 2.31 3.93
CA HIS A 40 6.71 3.13 4.53
C HIS A 40 7.65 2.29 5.40
N LEU A 41 7.11 1.34 6.16
CA LEU A 41 7.92 0.39 6.94
C LEU A 41 8.80 -0.48 6.03
N MET A 42 8.27 -0.95 4.90
CA MET A 42 9.08 -1.69 3.92
C MET A 42 10.21 -0.83 3.34
N ALA A 43 9.93 0.42 2.98
CA ALA A 43 10.95 1.33 2.45
C ALA A 43 12.05 1.60 3.49
N TYR A 44 11.67 1.77 4.76
CA TYR A 44 12.60 1.90 5.87
C TYR A 44 13.45 0.63 6.07
N ALA A 45 12.83 -0.55 6.08
CA ALA A 45 13.54 -1.83 6.21
C ALA A 45 14.50 -2.09 5.05
N ALA A 46 14.10 -1.75 3.83
CA ALA A 46 14.94 -1.85 2.64
C ALA A 46 16.18 -0.94 2.75
N GLU A 47 16.02 0.28 3.27
CA GLU A 47 17.15 1.19 3.50
C GLU A 47 18.09 0.66 4.60
N GLN A 48 17.56 0.14 5.70
CA GLN A 48 18.37 -0.50 6.74
C GLN A 48 19.15 -1.71 6.19
N SER A 49 18.51 -2.52 5.35
CA SER A 49 19.16 -3.65 4.67
C SER A 49 20.29 -3.18 3.76
N ARG A 50 20.04 -2.15 2.93
CA ARG A 50 21.03 -1.58 2.00
C ARG A 50 22.27 -1.03 2.71
N VAL A 51 22.08 -0.33 3.83
CA VAL A 51 23.18 0.26 4.61
C VAL A 51 23.98 -0.79 5.37
N ASN A 52 23.31 -1.77 5.96
CA ASN A 52 23.95 -2.74 6.86
C ASN A 52 24.34 -4.05 6.16
N ASN A 53 23.94 -4.24 4.91
CA ASN A 53 24.11 -5.46 4.13
C ASN A 53 23.61 -6.72 4.87
N THR A 54 22.44 -6.61 5.49
CA THR A 54 21.80 -7.66 6.30
C THR A 54 20.35 -7.85 5.90
N ILE A 55 19.80 -9.03 6.20
CA ILE A 55 18.37 -9.30 6.05
C ILE A 55 17.62 -8.64 7.21
N ILE A 56 16.59 -7.87 6.90
CA ILE A 56 15.69 -7.26 7.89
C ILE A 56 14.36 -8.02 7.83
N HIS A 57 13.94 -8.61 8.95
CA HIS A 57 12.63 -9.24 9.05
C HIS A 57 11.58 -8.18 9.37
N MET A 58 10.50 -8.15 8.59
CA MET A 58 9.44 -7.14 8.77
C MET A 58 8.74 -7.24 10.13
N ASP A 59 8.72 -8.43 10.73
CA ASP A 59 8.16 -8.63 12.08
C ASP A 59 8.98 -7.90 13.18
N ASP A 60 10.26 -7.58 12.91
CA ASP A 60 11.08 -6.76 13.81
C ASP A 60 10.77 -5.25 13.69
N ILE A 61 10.18 -4.85 12.57
CA ILE A 61 9.86 -3.46 12.20
C ILE A 61 8.41 -3.11 12.57
N ARG A 62 7.48 -4.06 12.41
CA ARG A 62 6.08 -3.97 12.83
C ARG A 62 5.99 -4.19 14.34
N LYS A 63 6.38 -3.19 15.13
CA LYS A 63 6.22 -3.21 16.60
C LYS A 63 4.91 -2.57 17.03
#